data_AF-A0AAN5AKA4-F1
#
_entry.id   AF-A0AAN5AKA4-F1
#
_cell.length_a   1.000
_cell.length_b   1.000
_cell.length_c   1.000
_cell.angle_alpha   90.00
_cell.angle_beta   90.00
_cell.angle_gamma   90.00
#
_symmetry.space_group_name_H-M   'P 1'
#
loop_
_entity.id
_entity.type
_entity.pdbx_description
1 polymer ?
#
loop_
_entity_poly.entity_id
_entity_poly.type
_entity_poly.pdbx_seq_one_letter_code
_entity_poly.pdbx_strand_id
1 'polypeptide(L)'
;MQTVVRNYIKTLLQLLTVLILTANFANGQTMDSTLKKLINNKIIEQKQVKDFEELLKKGDSKSKATYLYSLFQIEFKKLTGKYYSEIGTHLSFGDEKPKLAEQSKINEELIQYLSKLKSCDLISENQFIHFQSKVNNNEFIHSLQLLPTIIEQVVLKEHMNPDKLKVFADKLKSKEIVSLKYDNLIADIEQEKLQKPIDFLKYCNKAVIINEQDYPNEPQKYLELIHQKTASIIPELSFVNFEFQVVLDSSISDSDSKFYDFVVSLKSNGKKYKQKSSYHLYSPSKNQYYGNKIDQQEYYKIFNKILADLQSSYRLHEVKAYQGNAVEWKVFGIIALTKEQADLLHGGGVYFTPSYESFKNKLTSKKIEQTIEEYKNIGLLSHLTSEQIEKAKEKVSEQENSNLNDVLMAFPDVIYMFDTELGNLEDPYAELIREYKKISHDDFKATEISDNFDIEKKKKVELKFKIGNKSYSKMLKIENDWIDTEFFNFTKSVVSEQNLEGQFYELYSGGQEASIIYLTQEQYDYLRTNKLLVFGDEWRTEEE
;
A
#
# COMPACT_ATOMS: atom_id res chain seq x y z
N MET A 1 -49.13 -67.24 28.80
CA MET A 1 -48.71 -65.85 29.04
C MET A 1 -47.19 -65.67 29.03
N GLN A 2 -46.39 -66.56 29.65
CA GLN A 2 -44.91 -66.48 29.62
C GLN A 2 -44.26 -66.61 28.23
N THR A 3 -44.83 -67.38 27.31
CA THR A 3 -44.28 -67.56 25.95
C THR A 3 -44.43 -66.32 25.06
N VAL A 4 -45.49 -65.53 25.29
CA VAL A 4 -45.76 -64.31 24.51
C VAL A 4 -44.82 -63.18 24.94
N VAL A 5 -44.54 -63.06 26.25
CA VAL A 5 -43.59 -62.07 26.79
C VAL A 5 -42.16 -62.36 26.31
N ARG A 6 -41.77 -63.64 26.23
CA ARG A 6 -40.42 -64.03 25.79
C ARG A 6 -40.15 -63.74 24.31
N ASN A 7 -41.15 -63.92 23.45
CA ASN A 7 -41.04 -63.54 22.04
C ASN A 7 -41.04 -62.02 21.86
N TYR A 8 -41.84 -61.28 22.64
CA TYR A 8 -41.86 -59.81 22.56
C TYR A 8 -40.52 -59.18 22.95
N ILE A 9 -39.87 -59.68 24.01
CA ILE A 9 -38.55 -59.20 24.45
C ILE A 9 -37.47 -59.52 23.41
N LYS A 10 -37.54 -60.68 22.74
CA LYS A 10 -36.56 -61.07 21.71
C LYS A 10 -36.67 -60.19 20.46
N THR A 11 -37.90 -59.88 20.03
CA THR A 11 -38.16 -58.97 18.91
C THR A 11 -37.77 -57.52 19.26
N LEU A 12 -38.00 -57.08 20.51
CA LEU A 12 -37.59 -55.75 20.98
C LEU A 12 -36.06 -55.62 21.04
N LEU A 13 -35.34 -56.66 21.49
CA LEU A 13 -33.87 -56.67 21.50
C LEU A 13 -33.30 -56.66 20.08
N GLN A 14 -33.89 -57.39 19.15
CA GLN A 14 -33.48 -57.38 17.74
C GLN A 14 -33.75 -56.02 17.08
N LEU A 15 -34.91 -55.40 17.36
CA LEU A 15 -35.22 -54.03 16.91
C LEU A 15 -34.26 -53.00 17.53
N LEU A 16 -33.90 -53.14 18.81
CA LEU A 16 -32.93 -52.26 19.47
C LEU A 16 -31.52 -52.43 18.90
N THR A 17 -31.13 -53.67 18.55
CA THR A 17 -29.82 -53.95 17.94
C THR A 17 -29.76 -53.40 16.51
N VAL A 18 -30.84 -53.50 15.74
CA VAL A 18 -30.96 -52.88 14.41
C VAL A 18 -31.02 -51.36 14.52
N LEU A 19 -31.67 -50.78 15.54
CA LEU A 19 -31.67 -49.34 15.81
C LEU A 19 -30.31 -48.81 16.26
N ILE A 20 -29.53 -49.57 17.04
CA ILE A 20 -28.17 -49.20 17.43
C ILE A 20 -27.18 -49.35 16.26
N LEU A 21 -27.36 -50.37 15.41
CA LEU A 21 -26.57 -50.52 14.18
C LEU A 21 -26.94 -49.46 13.15
N THR A 22 -28.21 -49.10 12.99
CA THR A 22 -28.65 -48.03 12.06
C THR A 22 -28.38 -46.63 12.60
N ALA A 23 -28.40 -46.38 13.92
CA ALA A 23 -27.98 -45.11 14.51
C ALA A 23 -26.46 -44.89 14.41
N ASN A 24 -25.65 -45.95 14.50
CA ASN A 24 -24.22 -45.88 14.21
C ASN A 24 -23.91 -45.73 12.71
N PHE A 25 -24.80 -46.17 11.82
CA PHE A 25 -24.71 -45.88 10.38
C PHE A 25 -25.27 -44.50 10.01
N ALA A 26 -26.23 -43.96 10.75
CA ALA A 26 -26.87 -42.66 10.48
C ALA A 26 -26.08 -41.44 10.98
N ASN A 27 -25.12 -41.64 11.89
CA ASN A 27 -24.05 -40.65 12.15
C ASN A 27 -22.96 -40.65 11.08
N GLY A 28 -23.08 -41.51 10.05
CA GLY A 28 -22.33 -41.41 8.82
C GLY A 28 -22.85 -40.28 7.94
N GLN A 29 -22.80 -39.02 8.40
CA GLN A 29 -22.51 -37.93 7.47
C GLN A 29 -21.27 -38.41 6.72
N THR A 30 -21.37 -38.59 5.41
CA THR A 30 -20.29 -39.19 4.61
C THR A 30 -19.00 -38.43 4.86
N MET A 31 -18.14 -38.97 5.74
CA MET A 31 -16.92 -38.30 6.14
C MET A 31 -16.12 -38.00 4.88
N ASP A 32 -15.67 -36.76 4.79
CA ASP A 32 -15.03 -36.21 3.61
C ASP A 32 -13.91 -37.14 3.13
N SER A 33 -13.85 -37.38 1.81
CA SER A 33 -12.95 -38.40 1.25
C SER A 33 -11.48 -38.10 1.52
N THR A 34 -11.10 -36.82 1.60
CA THR A 34 -9.74 -36.39 1.94
C THR A 34 -9.48 -36.61 3.42
N LEU A 35 -10.43 -36.28 4.30
CA LEU A 35 -10.33 -36.54 5.74
C LEU A 35 -10.16 -38.03 6.06
N LYS A 36 -10.89 -38.91 5.35
CA LYS A 36 -10.68 -40.38 5.40
C LYS A 36 -9.25 -40.77 5.02
N LYS A 37 -8.70 -40.20 3.95
CA LYS A 37 -7.32 -40.47 3.53
C LYS A 37 -6.32 -40.01 4.58
N LEU A 38 -6.52 -38.86 5.22
CA LEU A 38 -5.65 -38.36 6.30
C LEU A 38 -5.59 -39.31 7.49
N ILE A 39 -6.73 -39.88 7.89
CA ILE A 39 -6.81 -40.87 8.98
C ILE A 39 -6.14 -42.18 8.56
N ASN A 40 -6.47 -42.70 7.37
CA ASN A 40 -5.94 -43.97 6.86
C ASN A 40 -4.42 -43.94 6.69
N ASN A 41 -3.85 -42.80 6.26
CA ASN A 41 -2.42 -42.60 6.15
C ASN A 41 -1.75 -42.19 7.48
N LYS A 42 -2.51 -42.16 8.58
CA LYS A 42 -2.03 -41.82 9.93
C LYS A 42 -1.31 -40.46 9.95
N ILE A 43 -1.88 -39.47 9.27
CA ILE A 43 -1.45 -38.06 9.37
C ILE A 43 -2.16 -37.40 10.56
N ILE A 44 -3.45 -37.72 10.76
CA ILE A 44 -4.20 -37.33 11.95
C ILE A 44 -4.78 -38.57 12.65
N GLU A 45 -4.95 -38.48 13.96
CA GLU A 45 -5.57 -39.49 14.81
C GLU A 45 -7.09 -39.31 14.91
N GLN A 46 -7.83 -40.38 15.23
CA GLN A 46 -9.29 -40.32 15.38
C GLN A 46 -9.75 -39.25 16.38
N LYS A 47 -8.97 -39.01 17.44
CA LYS A 47 -9.28 -37.98 18.46
C LYS A 47 -9.16 -36.54 17.93
N GLN A 48 -8.41 -36.34 16.85
CA GLN A 48 -8.18 -35.02 16.24
C GLN A 48 -9.22 -34.68 15.16
N VAL A 49 -10.08 -35.63 14.77
CA VAL A 49 -11.03 -35.46 13.66
C VAL A 49 -12.01 -34.31 13.92
N LYS A 50 -12.57 -34.23 15.13
CA LYS A 50 -13.53 -33.17 15.49
C LYS A 50 -12.88 -31.78 15.39
N ASP A 51 -11.68 -31.65 15.96
CA ASP A 51 -10.89 -30.42 15.90
C ASP A 51 -10.58 -30.03 14.44
N PHE A 52 -10.21 -31.01 13.61
CA PHE A 52 -9.91 -30.80 12.19
C PHE A 52 -11.15 -30.34 11.40
N GLU A 53 -12.32 -30.94 11.64
CA GLU A 53 -13.58 -30.53 11.01
C GLU A 53 -14.01 -29.12 11.43
N GLU A 54 -13.77 -28.74 12.69
CA GLU A 54 -14.00 -27.37 13.16
C GLU A 54 -13.08 -26.37 12.46
N LEU A 55 -11.81 -26.72 12.22
CA LEU A 55 -10.88 -25.89 11.45
C LEU A 55 -11.30 -25.76 9.98
N LEU A 56 -11.73 -26.87 9.35
CA LEU A 56 -12.23 -26.83 7.97
C LEU A 56 -13.48 -25.95 7.81
N LYS A 57 -14.37 -25.91 8.82
CA LYS A 57 -15.57 -25.05 8.81
C LYS A 57 -15.26 -23.56 8.88
N LYS A 58 -14.08 -23.18 9.39
CA LYS A 58 -13.63 -21.78 9.44
C LYS A 58 -13.11 -21.28 8.09
N GLY A 59 -12.74 -22.19 7.18
CA GLY A 59 -12.30 -21.81 5.84
C GLY A 59 -13.48 -21.65 4.88
N ASP A 60 -13.41 -20.65 3.99
CA ASP A 60 -14.45 -20.35 3.01
C ASP A 60 -14.63 -21.45 1.93
N SER A 61 -13.68 -22.39 1.83
CA SER A 61 -13.76 -23.51 0.90
C SER A 61 -13.00 -24.74 1.37
N LYS A 62 -13.47 -25.93 0.98
CA LYS A 62 -12.79 -27.22 1.18
C LYS A 62 -11.67 -27.44 0.15
N SER A 63 -10.74 -26.50 0.03
CA SER A 63 -9.60 -26.58 -0.88
C SER A 63 -8.42 -27.36 -0.25
N LYS A 64 -7.48 -27.84 -1.05
CA LYS A 64 -6.29 -28.56 -0.54
C LYS A 64 -5.49 -27.69 0.42
N ALA A 65 -5.40 -26.38 0.15
CA ALA A 65 -4.79 -25.42 1.05
C ALA A 65 -5.48 -25.39 2.42
N THR A 66 -6.82 -25.39 2.47
CA THR A 66 -7.55 -25.43 3.75
C THR A 66 -7.25 -26.70 4.56
N TYR A 67 -7.13 -27.85 3.89
CA TYR A 67 -6.72 -29.10 4.56
C TYR A 67 -5.29 -29.03 5.09
N LEU A 68 -4.35 -28.52 4.28
CA LEU A 68 -2.96 -28.38 4.69
C LEU A 68 -2.79 -27.37 5.84
N TYR A 69 -3.51 -26.26 5.82
CA TYR A 69 -3.53 -25.30 6.93
C TYR A 69 -4.13 -25.91 8.20
N SER A 70 -5.20 -26.68 8.07
CA SER A 70 -5.78 -27.42 9.20
C SER A 70 -4.78 -28.45 9.77
N LEU A 71 -4.01 -29.12 8.91
CA LEU A 71 -2.92 -30.00 9.34
C LEU A 71 -1.84 -29.24 10.10
N PHE A 72 -1.41 -28.08 9.59
CA PHE A 72 -0.45 -27.21 10.28
C PHE A 72 -0.94 -26.82 11.68
N GLN A 73 -2.21 -26.42 11.80
CA GLN A 73 -2.83 -26.07 13.08
C GLN A 73 -2.85 -27.25 14.07
N ILE A 74 -3.13 -28.47 13.60
CA ILE A 74 -3.09 -29.68 14.42
C ILE A 74 -1.67 -30.05 14.86
N GLU A 75 -0.68 -29.99 13.96
CA GLU A 75 0.72 -30.25 14.29
C GLU A 75 1.25 -29.21 15.28
N PHE A 76 0.89 -27.93 15.10
CA PHE A 76 1.28 -26.86 16.01
C PHE A 76 0.66 -27.07 17.41
N LYS A 77 -0.63 -27.42 17.48
CA LYS A 77 -1.31 -27.74 18.75
C LYS A 77 -0.74 -28.96 19.44
N LYS A 78 -0.30 -29.98 18.69
CA LYS A 78 0.34 -31.17 19.26
C LYS A 78 1.62 -30.82 20.04
N LEU A 79 2.38 -29.83 19.57
CA LEU A 79 3.62 -29.40 20.22
C LEU A 79 3.40 -28.38 21.34
N THR A 80 2.48 -27.44 21.15
CA THR A 80 2.34 -26.27 22.02
C THR A 80 1.13 -26.32 22.96
N GLY A 81 0.18 -27.23 22.71
CA GLY A 81 -1.11 -27.28 23.39
C GLY A 81 -2.12 -26.23 22.92
N LYS A 82 -1.75 -25.32 21.99
CA LYS A 82 -2.60 -24.22 21.50
C LYS A 82 -2.64 -24.18 19.97
N TYR A 83 -3.66 -23.55 19.40
CA TYR A 83 -3.67 -23.26 17.95
C TYR A 83 -2.76 -22.08 17.62
N TYR A 84 -2.22 -22.07 16.40
CA TYR A 84 -1.39 -20.98 15.92
C TYR A 84 -2.25 -19.74 15.65
N SER A 85 -1.77 -18.58 16.10
CA SER A 85 -2.35 -17.26 15.85
C SER A 85 -1.27 -16.36 15.25
N GLU A 86 -1.51 -15.81 14.06
CA GLU A 86 -0.62 -14.83 13.43
C GLU A 86 -0.38 -13.62 14.35
N ILE A 87 -1.38 -13.27 15.16
CA ILE A 87 -1.26 -12.25 16.21
C ILE A 87 -0.65 -12.91 17.45
N GLY A 88 0.56 -12.49 17.80
CA GLY A 88 1.21 -12.83 19.08
C GLY A 88 1.91 -14.19 19.15
N THR A 89 1.99 -14.96 18.05
CA THR A 89 2.77 -16.21 18.00
C THR A 89 3.98 -16.07 17.09
N HIS A 90 5.18 -16.16 17.66
CA HIS A 90 6.43 -16.20 16.89
C HIS A 90 6.97 -17.63 16.80
N LEU A 91 7.08 -18.16 15.58
CA LEU A 91 7.76 -19.42 15.31
C LEU A 91 9.24 -19.16 15.07
N SER A 92 10.10 -19.53 16.03
CA SER A 92 11.56 -19.52 15.86
C SER A 92 12.09 -20.93 15.97
N PHE A 93 12.98 -21.29 15.05
CA PHE A 93 13.63 -22.61 14.99
C PHE A 93 15.12 -22.54 15.38
N GLY A 94 15.59 -21.37 15.82
CA GLY A 94 17.00 -21.11 16.13
C GLY A 94 17.91 -21.09 14.90
N ASP A 95 19.14 -20.58 15.08
CA ASP A 95 20.16 -20.54 14.01
C ASP A 95 21.11 -21.75 14.06
N GLU A 96 21.06 -22.53 15.14
CA GLU A 96 21.87 -23.73 15.30
C GLU A 96 21.38 -24.84 14.36
N LYS A 97 22.20 -25.20 13.38
CA LYS A 97 21.90 -26.29 12.45
C LYS A 97 22.05 -27.64 13.16
N PRO A 98 21.12 -28.60 12.95
CA PRO A 98 21.26 -29.95 13.47
C PRO A 98 22.56 -30.60 12.99
N LYS A 99 23.08 -31.56 13.79
CA LYS A 99 24.22 -32.38 13.35
C LYS A 99 23.83 -33.21 12.13
N LEU A 100 24.78 -33.55 11.26
CA LEU A 100 24.51 -34.29 10.02
C LEU A 100 23.65 -35.57 10.20
N ALA A 101 23.92 -36.36 11.25
CA ALA A 101 23.16 -37.58 11.53
C ALA A 101 21.71 -37.28 11.96
N GLU A 102 21.52 -36.20 12.72
CA GLU A 102 20.19 -35.73 13.15
C GLU A 102 19.41 -35.15 11.96
N GLN A 103 20.06 -34.32 11.14
CA GLN A 103 19.47 -33.78 9.92
C GLN A 103 19.04 -34.89 8.95
N SER A 104 19.85 -35.96 8.82
CA SER A 104 19.50 -37.11 7.96
C SER A 104 18.21 -37.77 8.43
N LYS A 105 18.05 -37.97 9.74
CA LYS A 105 16.83 -38.52 10.33
C LYS A 105 15.62 -37.58 10.13
N ILE A 106 15.82 -36.28 10.33
CA ILE A 106 14.78 -35.27 10.07
C ILE A 106 14.32 -35.34 8.61
N ASN A 107 15.26 -35.40 7.66
CA ASN A 107 14.94 -35.48 6.25
C ASN A 107 14.13 -36.74 5.92
N GLU A 108 14.50 -37.90 6.47
CA GLU A 108 13.73 -39.14 6.31
C GLU A 108 12.29 -38.99 6.82
N GLU A 109 12.10 -38.43 8.01
CA GLU A 109 10.77 -38.20 8.60
C GLU A 109 9.93 -37.22 7.75
N LEU A 110 10.54 -36.14 7.26
CA LEU A 110 9.88 -35.16 6.40
C LEU A 110 9.51 -35.74 5.03
N ILE A 111 10.36 -36.56 4.41
CA ILE A 111 10.06 -37.24 3.15
C ILE A 111 8.94 -38.26 3.31
N GLN A 112 8.92 -38.99 4.42
CA GLN A 112 7.79 -39.87 4.75
C GLN A 112 6.50 -39.07 4.92
N TYR A 113 6.56 -37.91 5.59
CA TYR A 113 5.41 -37.02 5.74
C TYR A 113 4.91 -36.51 4.38
N LEU A 114 5.81 -36.02 3.52
CA LEU A 114 5.49 -35.61 2.13
C LEU A 114 4.82 -36.74 1.34
N SER A 115 5.30 -37.98 1.49
CA SER A 115 4.74 -39.14 0.80
C SER A 115 3.29 -39.40 1.22
N LYS A 116 2.97 -39.19 2.51
CA LYS A 116 1.61 -39.29 3.02
C LYS A 116 0.72 -38.14 2.52
N LEU A 117 1.24 -36.91 2.43
CA LEU A 117 0.50 -35.78 1.86
C LEU A 117 0.12 -36.05 0.40
N LYS A 118 1.06 -36.60 -0.37
CA LYS A 118 0.84 -37.02 -1.76
C LYS A 118 -0.21 -38.14 -1.86
N SER A 119 -0.15 -39.17 -1.02
CA SER A 119 -1.15 -40.26 -1.02
C SER A 119 -2.55 -39.81 -0.59
N CYS A 120 -2.66 -38.64 0.06
CA CYS A 120 -3.91 -37.99 0.39
C CYS A 120 -4.40 -37.01 -0.69
N ASP A 121 -3.70 -36.93 -1.84
CA ASP A 121 -3.94 -35.99 -2.94
C ASP A 121 -3.86 -34.50 -2.54
N LEU A 122 -3.19 -34.18 -1.43
CA LEU A 122 -3.02 -32.79 -0.97
C LEU A 122 -1.93 -32.05 -1.74
N ILE A 123 -0.98 -32.79 -2.31
CA ILE A 123 0.07 -32.28 -3.19
C ILE A 123 0.18 -33.16 -4.45
N SER A 124 0.56 -32.56 -5.57
CA SER A 124 0.82 -33.27 -6.83
C SER A 124 2.22 -33.90 -6.88
N GLU A 125 2.46 -34.78 -7.85
CA GLU A 125 3.78 -35.40 -8.09
C GLU A 125 4.91 -34.35 -8.19
N ASN A 126 4.71 -33.31 -9.00
CA ASN A 126 5.71 -32.28 -9.19
C ASN A 126 6.02 -31.52 -7.89
N GLN A 127 4.99 -31.28 -7.06
CA GLN A 127 5.17 -30.65 -5.75
C GLN A 127 5.90 -31.58 -4.78
N PHE A 128 5.60 -32.87 -4.80
CA PHE A 128 6.32 -33.87 -4.03
C PHE A 128 7.81 -33.90 -4.39
N ILE A 129 8.16 -33.97 -5.68
CA ILE A 129 9.54 -33.97 -6.16
C ILE A 129 10.26 -32.67 -5.75
N HIS A 130 9.59 -31.52 -5.93
CA HIS A 130 10.11 -30.21 -5.55
C HIS A 130 10.45 -30.13 -4.05
N PHE A 131 9.50 -30.48 -3.17
CA PHE A 131 9.73 -30.43 -1.73
C PHE A 131 10.68 -31.52 -1.23
N GLN A 132 10.70 -32.69 -1.87
CA GLN A 132 11.70 -33.72 -1.58
C GLN A 132 13.11 -33.19 -1.86
N SER A 133 13.33 -32.47 -2.96
CA SER A 133 14.63 -31.84 -3.24
C SER A 133 15.02 -30.82 -2.18
N LYS A 134 14.08 -29.97 -1.73
CA LYS A 134 14.34 -28.97 -0.67
C LYS A 134 14.67 -29.61 0.67
N VAL A 135 13.96 -30.69 1.03
CA VAL A 135 14.26 -31.47 2.23
C VAL A 135 15.66 -32.09 2.13
N ASN A 136 16.01 -32.70 0.98
CA ASN A 136 17.34 -33.26 0.75
C ASN A 136 18.47 -32.21 0.82
N ASN A 137 18.16 -30.95 0.52
CA ASN A 137 19.08 -29.81 0.65
C ASN A 137 19.11 -29.21 2.07
N ASN A 138 18.48 -29.85 3.06
CA ASN A 138 18.41 -29.42 4.45
C ASN A 138 17.76 -28.04 4.65
N GLU A 139 16.81 -27.65 3.79
CA GLU A 139 16.07 -26.38 3.92
C GLU A 139 15.08 -26.38 5.09
N PHE A 140 14.75 -27.56 5.65
CA PHE A 140 13.78 -27.72 6.72
C PHE A 140 14.34 -28.57 7.85
N ILE A 141 14.04 -28.18 9.09
CA ILE A 141 14.35 -28.94 10.29
C ILE A 141 13.09 -29.44 11.01
N HIS A 142 11.89 -29.01 10.58
CA HIS A 142 10.61 -29.45 11.14
C HIS A 142 9.46 -29.36 10.14
N SER A 143 8.43 -30.20 10.33
CA SER A 143 7.16 -30.13 9.59
C SER A 143 6.44 -28.77 9.69
N LEU A 144 6.66 -28.00 10.76
CA LEU A 144 6.07 -26.67 10.96
C LEU A 144 6.75 -25.59 10.11
N GLN A 145 7.92 -25.86 9.53
CA GLN A 145 8.53 -25.03 8.49
C GLN A 145 8.09 -25.51 7.09
N LEU A 146 8.01 -26.84 6.91
CA LEU A 146 7.64 -27.44 5.65
C LEU A 146 6.20 -27.12 5.25
N LEU A 147 5.23 -27.29 6.16
CA LEU A 147 3.80 -27.13 5.87
C LEU A 147 3.42 -25.73 5.37
N PRO A 148 3.83 -24.62 6.01
CA PRO A 148 3.58 -23.28 5.48
C PRO A 148 4.08 -23.10 4.05
N THR A 149 5.29 -23.58 3.74
CA THR A 149 5.87 -23.50 2.39
C THR A 149 5.05 -24.31 1.36
N ILE A 150 4.54 -25.48 1.75
CA ILE A 150 3.63 -26.28 0.91
C ILE A 150 2.30 -25.54 0.70
N ILE A 151 1.72 -24.99 1.78
CA ILE A 151 0.46 -24.26 1.76
C ILE A 151 0.56 -23.11 0.76
N GLU A 152 1.59 -22.27 0.85
CA GLU A 152 1.80 -21.15 -0.08
C GLU A 152 1.80 -21.59 -1.55
N GLN A 153 2.52 -22.66 -1.88
CA GLN A 153 2.60 -23.16 -3.25
C GLN A 153 1.26 -23.76 -3.71
N VAL A 154 0.54 -24.46 -2.84
CA VAL A 154 -0.78 -25.03 -3.15
C VAL A 154 -1.82 -23.93 -3.32
N VAL A 155 -1.83 -22.91 -2.46
CA VAL A 155 -2.69 -21.72 -2.59
C VAL A 155 -2.43 -21.05 -3.94
N LEU A 156 -1.17 -20.80 -4.30
CA LEU A 156 -0.83 -20.20 -5.57
C LEU A 156 -1.32 -21.05 -6.75
N LYS A 157 -1.13 -22.38 -6.71
CA LYS A 157 -1.59 -23.27 -7.77
C LYS A 157 -3.12 -23.33 -7.89
N GLU A 158 -3.84 -23.33 -6.77
CA GLU A 158 -5.30 -23.27 -6.75
C GLU A 158 -5.85 -21.91 -7.21
N HIS A 159 -5.09 -20.83 -6.95
CA HIS A 159 -5.38 -19.50 -7.45
C HIS A 159 -5.11 -19.42 -8.96
N MET A 160 -3.97 -19.91 -9.45
CA MET A 160 -3.57 -19.98 -10.86
C MET A 160 -4.22 -21.15 -11.63
N ASN A 161 -5.37 -21.65 -11.17
CA ASN A 161 -6.08 -22.73 -11.86
C ASN A 161 -6.59 -22.25 -13.25
N PRO A 162 -6.44 -23.05 -14.32
CA PRO A 162 -6.81 -22.64 -15.68
C PRO A 162 -8.25 -22.13 -15.84
N ASP A 163 -9.23 -22.74 -15.18
CA ASP A 163 -10.64 -22.32 -15.32
C ASP A 163 -10.86 -20.94 -14.72
N LYS A 164 -10.24 -20.64 -13.57
CA LYS A 164 -10.30 -19.31 -12.95
C LYS A 164 -9.53 -18.27 -13.76
N LEU A 165 -8.36 -18.65 -14.30
CA LEU A 165 -7.57 -17.79 -15.16
C LEU A 165 -8.32 -17.41 -16.44
N LYS A 166 -9.06 -18.35 -17.04
CA LYS A 166 -9.91 -18.09 -18.22
C LYS A 166 -11.02 -17.09 -17.91
N VAL A 167 -11.71 -17.24 -16.76
CA VAL A 167 -12.72 -16.27 -16.32
C VAL A 167 -12.14 -14.86 -16.18
N PHE A 168 -10.93 -14.74 -15.62
CA PHE A 168 -10.27 -13.44 -15.55
C PHE A 168 -9.80 -12.93 -16.91
N ALA A 169 -9.28 -13.80 -17.79
CA ALA A 169 -8.93 -13.44 -19.16
C ALA A 169 -10.14 -12.88 -19.93
N ASP A 170 -11.33 -13.47 -19.75
CA ASP A 170 -12.59 -12.95 -20.32
C ASP A 170 -12.94 -11.58 -19.76
N LYS A 171 -12.74 -11.37 -18.45
CA LYS A 171 -12.92 -10.05 -17.80
C LYS A 171 -12.01 -9.01 -18.46
N LEU A 172 -10.72 -9.32 -18.66
CA LEU A 172 -9.77 -8.44 -19.34
C LEU A 172 -10.16 -8.17 -20.80
N LYS A 173 -10.62 -9.19 -21.53
CA LYS A 173 -11.09 -9.06 -22.92
C LYS A 173 -12.31 -8.15 -23.04
N SER A 174 -13.26 -8.29 -22.11
CA SER A 174 -14.52 -7.53 -22.11
C SER A 174 -14.34 -6.00 -22.02
N LYS A 175 -13.18 -5.54 -21.51
CA LYS A 175 -12.81 -4.12 -21.40
C LYS A 175 -11.62 -3.76 -22.28
N GLU A 176 -11.28 -4.60 -23.26
CA GLU A 176 -10.19 -4.38 -24.22
C GLU A 176 -8.82 -4.15 -23.56
N ILE A 177 -8.63 -4.62 -22.32
CA ILE A 177 -7.32 -4.60 -21.65
C ILE A 177 -6.39 -5.61 -22.34
N VAL A 178 -6.96 -6.74 -22.76
CA VAL A 178 -6.35 -7.73 -23.65
C VAL A 178 -7.23 -7.84 -24.90
N SER A 179 -6.67 -7.62 -26.09
CA SER A 179 -7.41 -7.88 -27.34
C SER A 179 -6.57 -8.70 -28.32
N LEU A 180 -5.49 -8.13 -28.85
CA LEU A 180 -4.67 -8.74 -29.90
C LEU A 180 -3.98 -10.04 -29.47
N LYS A 181 -3.76 -10.22 -28.17
CA LYS A 181 -3.05 -11.38 -27.59
C LYS A 181 -3.97 -12.33 -26.83
N TYR A 182 -5.30 -12.17 -26.93
CA TYR A 182 -6.24 -12.97 -26.14
C TYR A 182 -6.13 -14.48 -26.45
N ASP A 183 -6.06 -14.87 -27.73
CA ASP A 183 -5.97 -16.29 -28.09
C ASP A 183 -4.66 -16.92 -27.60
N ASN A 184 -3.56 -16.16 -27.64
CA ASN A 184 -2.28 -16.59 -27.07
C ASN A 184 -2.36 -16.73 -25.54
N LEU A 185 -3.06 -15.81 -24.86
CA LEU A 185 -3.30 -15.90 -23.42
C LEU A 185 -4.07 -17.18 -23.07
N ILE A 186 -5.15 -17.49 -23.79
CA ILE A 186 -5.93 -18.70 -23.56
C ILE A 186 -5.09 -19.96 -23.80
N ALA A 187 -4.33 -20.01 -24.90
CA ALA A 187 -3.45 -21.14 -25.20
C ALA A 187 -2.39 -21.34 -24.10
N ASP A 188 -1.80 -20.26 -23.59
CA ASP A 188 -0.79 -20.33 -22.53
C ASP A 188 -1.41 -20.66 -21.15
N ILE A 189 -2.67 -20.30 -20.90
CA ILE A 189 -3.42 -20.76 -19.72
C ILE A 189 -3.67 -22.27 -19.79
N GLU A 190 -4.08 -22.79 -20.95
CA GLU A 190 -4.32 -24.22 -21.16
C GLU A 190 -3.04 -25.06 -21.05
N GLN A 191 -1.91 -24.47 -21.42
CA GLN A 191 -0.58 -25.06 -21.28
C GLN A 191 0.04 -24.80 -19.89
N GLU A 192 -0.72 -24.23 -18.95
CA GLU A 192 -0.28 -23.88 -17.59
C GLU A 192 1.03 -23.06 -17.56
N LYS A 193 1.25 -22.18 -18.55
CA LYS A 193 2.48 -21.37 -18.63
C LYS A 193 2.49 -20.15 -17.72
N LEU A 194 1.32 -19.62 -17.34
CA LEU A 194 1.23 -18.51 -16.39
C LEU A 194 1.55 -19.02 -14.99
N GLN A 195 2.67 -18.57 -14.42
CA GLN A 195 3.15 -19.02 -13.11
C GLN A 195 2.77 -18.06 -11.99
N LYS A 196 2.63 -16.77 -12.31
CA LYS A 196 2.31 -15.70 -11.36
C LYS A 196 1.23 -14.77 -11.92
N PRO A 197 0.44 -14.10 -11.07
CA PRO A 197 -0.57 -13.15 -11.53
C PRO A 197 -0.04 -12.04 -12.43
N ILE A 198 1.19 -11.56 -12.21
CA ILE A 198 1.81 -10.53 -13.05
C ILE A 198 2.05 -10.98 -14.50
N ASP A 199 2.06 -12.29 -14.78
CA ASP A 199 2.25 -12.82 -16.14
C ASP A 199 1.13 -12.39 -17.10
N PHE A 200 -0.07 -12.06 -16.60
CA PHE A 200 -1.15 -11.50 -17.42
C PHE A 200 -0.72 -10.24 -18.18
N LEU A 201 0.17 -9.42 -17.61
CA LEU A 201 0.61 -8.17 -18.23
C LEU A 201 1.35 -8.38 -19.56
N LYS A 202 1.91 -9.58 -19.81
CA LYS A 202 2.54 -9.93 -21.11
C LYS A 202 1.55 -9.89 -22.27
N TYR A 203 0.26 -10.08 -21.96
CA TYR A 203 -0.84 -10.16 -22.91
C TYR A 203 -1.67 -8.88 -22.96
N CYS A 204 -1.56 -8.01 -21.94
CA CYS A 204 -2.22 -6.71 -21.93
C CYS A 204 -1.69 -5.82 -23.07
N ASN A 205 -2.60 -5.05 -23.68
CA ASN A 205 -2.30 -4.24 -24.87
C ASN A 205 -1.33 -3.09 -24.59
N LYS A 206 -1.42 -2.51 -23.39
CA LYS A 206 -0.71 -1.30 -22.98
C LYS A 206 0.00 -1.52 -21.64
N ALA A 207 0.87 -2.52 -21.58
CA ALA A 207 1.61 -2.84 -20.36
C ALA A 207 3.06 -3.26 -20.65
N VAL A 208 3.93 -3.04 -19.67
CA VAL A 208 5.27 -3.64 -19.61
C VAL A 208 5.55 -4.23 -18.24
N ILE A 209 6.41 -5.25 -18.19
CA ILE A 209 6.98 -5.78 -16.95
C ILE A 209 8.43 -5.29 -16.84
N ILE A 210 8.79 -4.80 -15.66
CA ILE A 210 10.13 -4.35 -15.31
C ILE A 210 10.68 -5.33 -14.27
N ASN A 211 11.81 -5.95 -14.60
CA ASN A 211 12.60 -6.69 -13.64
C ASN A 211 13.87 -5.89 -13.36
N GLU A 212 14.05 -5.48 -12.10
CA GLU A 212 15.20 -4.73 -11.61
C GLU A 212 16.53 -5.39 -12.01
N GLN A 213 16.59 -6.72 -12.07
CA GLN A 213 17.80 -7.47 -12.41
C GLN A 213 18.25 -7.31 -13.87
N ASP A 214 17.35 -6.88 -14.76
CA ASP A 214 17.66 -6.68 -16.19
C ASP A 214 18.49 -5.40 -16.43
N TYR A 215 18.70 -4.60 -15.38
CA TYR A 215 19.30 -3.27 -15.50
C TYR A 215 20.59 -3.14 -14.67
N PRO A 216 21.53 -2.27 -15.09
CA PRO A 216 22.69 -1.92 -14.28
C PRO A 216 22.29 -1.33 -12.93
N ASN A 217 23.24 -1.26 -11.99
CA ASN A 217 22.99 -0.70 -10.66
C ASN A 217 23.08 0.83 -10.65
N GLU A 218 23.77 1.45 -11.61
CA GLU A 218 23.98 2.90 -11.61
C GLU A 218 22.75 3.64 -12.17
N PRO A 219 22.13 4.57 -11.43
CA PRO A 219 20.91 5.25 -11.86
C PRO A 219 21.04 5.99 -13.18
N GLN A 220 22.21 6.57 -13.46
CA GLN A 220 22.52 7.21 -14.74
C GLN A 220 22.42 6.24 -15.93
N LYS A 221 22.60 4.93 -15.70
CA LYS A 221 22.60 3.92 -16.76
C LYS A 221 21.24 3.24 -16.95
N TYR A 222 20.43 3.11 -15.90
CA TYR A 222 19.14 2.42 -16.01
C TYR A 222 17.92 3.33 -16.08
N LEU A 223 17.97 4.54 -15.52
CA LEU A 223 16.76 5.38 -15.43
C LEU A 223 16.21 5.72 -16.81
N GLU A 224 17.06 6.10 -17.77
CA GLU A 224 16.60 6.36 -19.14
C GLU A 224 15.99 5.10 -19.77
N LEU A 225 16.63 3.94 -19.60
CA LEU A 225 16.16 2.67 -20.17
C LEU A 225 14.78 2.25 -19.63
N ILE A 226 14.54 2.38 -18.32
CA ILE A 226 13.23 2.07 -17.76
C ILE A 226 12.17 3.07 -18.23
N HIS A 227 12.51 4.36 -18.37
CA HIS A 227 11.59 5.37 -18.88
C HIS A 227 11.26 5.10 -20.35
N GLN A 228 12.24 4.75 -21.19
CA GLN A 228 12.02 4.37 -22.59
C GLN A 228 11.12 3.12 -22.70
N LYS A 229 11.37 2.11 -21.85
CA LYS A 229 10.52 0.91 -21.80
C LYS A 229 9.07 1.25 -21.42
N THR A 230 8.87 2.10 -20.41
CA THR A 230 7.54 2.54 -19.98
C THR A 230 6.85 3.42 -21.03
N ALA A 231 7.57 4.33 -21.67
CA ALA A 231 7.05 5.16 -22.76
C ALA A 231 6.60 4.34 -23.98
N SER A 232 7.13 3.13 -24.17
CA SER A 232 6.69 2.23 -25.25
C SER A 232 5.25 1.72 -25.10
N ILE A 233 4.63 1.86 -23.92
CA ILE A 233 3.25 1.45 -23.65
C ILE A 233 2.25 2.15 -24.58
N ILE A 234 2.46 3.45 -24.84
CA ILE A 234 1.60 4.27 -25.70
C ILE A 234 2.44 5.34 -26.43
N PRO A 235 2.27 5.54 -27.75
CA PRO A 235 3.13 6.43 -28.55
C PRO A 235 3.21 7.88 -28.05
N GLU A 236 2.14 8.38 -27.42
CA GLU A 236 2.02 9.73 -26.89
C GLU A 236 3.01 10.04 -25.77
N LEU A 237 3.57 9.00 -25.13
CA LEU A 237 4.58 9.13 -24.07
C LEU A 237 6.02 9.19 -24.57
N SER A 238 6.22 9.12 -25.89
CA SER A 238 7.55 9.28 -26.47
C SER A 238 8.20 10.58 -26.00
N PHE A 239 9.50 10.52 -25.75
CA PHE A 239 10.26 11.64 -25.21
C PHE A 239 11.67 11.68 -25.79
N VAL A 240 12.32 12.83 -25.64
CA VAL A 240 13.71 13.10 -25.98
C VAL A 240 14.36 13.90 -24.85
N ASN A 241 15.69 14.09 -24.92
CA ASN A 241 16.46 14.91 -23.98
C ASN A 241 16.26 14.48 -22.53
N PHE A 242 16.50 13.19 -22.25
CA PHE A 242 16.47 12.68 -20.88
C PHE A 242 17.64 13.27 -20.08
N GLU A 243 17.34 13.84 -18.93
CA GLU A 243 18.28 14.41 -17.97
C GLU A 243 18.00 13.79 -16.59
N PHE A 244 19.05 13.56 -15.82
CA PHE A 244 18.96 12.99 -14.48
C PHE A 244 19.95 13.69 -13.55
N GLN A 245 19.48 14.02 -12.35
CA GLN A 245 20.30 14.57 -11.27
C GLN A 245 19.94 13.93 -9.93
N VAL A 246 20.94 13.81 -9.06
CA VAL A 246 20.77 13.42 -7.66
C VAL A 246 20.87 14.68 -6.82
N VAL A 247 19.86 14.95 -6.01
CA VAL A 247 19.81 16.14 -5.14
C VAL A 247 19.70 15.70 -3.67
N LEU A 248 20.33 16.43 -2.76
CA LEU A 248 20.21 16.18 -1.32
C LEU A 248 18.84 16.68 -0.85
N ASP A 249 18.08 15.82 -0.17
CA ASP A 249 16.85 16.26 0.49
C ASP A 249 17.17 16.86 1.86
N SER A 250 17.37 18.17 1.90
CA SER A 250 17.68 18.88 3.13
C SER A 250 16.52 18.95 4.13
N SER A 251 15.29 18.58 3.74
CA SER A 251 14.13 18.64 4.65
C SER A 251 14.14 17.51 5.68
N ILE A 252 14.74 16.38 5.32
CA ILE A 252 14.83 15.19 6.18
C ILE A 252 16.28 14.76 6.46
N SER A 253 17.26 15.35 5.77
CA SER A 253 18.67 15.09 6.05
C SER A 253 19.17 15.90 7.24
N ASP A 254 20.00 15.28 8.06
CA ASP A 254 20.70 15.91 9.18
C ASP A 254 22.23 15.68 9.09
N SER A 255 22.96 15.90 10.19
CA SER A 255 24.41 15.68 10.23
C SER A 255 24.81 14.21 10.09
N ASP A 256 23.94 13.29 10.49
CA ASP A 256 24.22 11.88 10.70
C ASP A 256 23.63 11.01 9.57
N SER A 257 22.54 11.47 8.96
CA SER A 257 21.77 10.80 7.93
C SER A 257 21.54 11.73 6.74
N LYS A 258 21.97 11.28 5.55
CA LYS A 258 21.77 12.00 4.28
C LYS A 258 20.82 11.23 3.39
N PHE A 259 19.75 11.88 2.99
CA PHE A 259 18.74 11.37 2.09
C PHE A 259 18.81 12.11 0.76
N TYR A 260 18.56 11.39 -0.34
CA TYR A 260 18.69 11.95 -1.68
C TYR A 260 17.43 11.70 -2.49
N ASP A 261 17.09 12.68 -3.31
CA ASP A 261 16.06 12.56 -4.32
C ASP A 261 16.68 12.41 -5.70
N PHE A 262 15.96 11.73 -6.58
CA PHE A 262 16.25 11.67 -8.00
C PHE A 262 15.32 12.63 -8.73
N VAL A 263 15.88 13.60 -9.45
CA VAL A 263 15.11 14.46 -10.33
C VAL A 263 15.38 14.05 -11.77
N VAL A 264 14.33 13.63 -12.45
CA VAL A 264 14.34 13.30 -13.88
C VAL A 264 13.70 14.45 -14.64
N SER A 265 14.29 14.80 -15.79
CA SER A 265 13.65 15.68 -16.76
C SER A 265 13.69 15.08 -18.16
N LEU A 266 12.63 15.33 -18.94
CA LEU A 266 12.53 14.88 -20.31
C LEU A 266 11.65 15.84 -21.11
N LYS A 267 11.73 15.78 -22.44
CA LYS A 267 10.90 16.58 -23.33
C LYS A 267 9.93 15.67 -24.09
N SER A 268 8.63 15.92 -23.95
CA SER A 268 7.57 15.23 -24.69
C SER A 268 6.62 16.24 -25.31
N ASN A 269 6.17 16.01 -26.55
CA ASN A 269 5.26 16.91 -27.27
C ASN A 269 5.66 18.40 -27.25
N GLY A 270 6.97 18.67 -27.36
CA GLY A 270 7.51 20.03 -27.36
C GLY A 270 7.72 20.67 -26.00
N LYS A 271 7.26 20.05 -24.90
CA LYS A 271 7.30 20.59 -23.54
C LYS A 271 8.27 19.82 -22.64
N LYS A 272 8.97 20.52 -21.74
CA LYS A 272 9.85 19.93 -20.72
C LYS A 272 9.02 19.55 -19.50
N TYR A 273 9.20 18.31 -19.03
CA TYR A 273 8.58 17.77 -17.82
C TYR A 273 9.67 17.43 -16.81
N LYS A 274 9.33 17.51 -15.53
CA LYS A 274 10.19 17.13 -14.41
C LYS A 274 9.44 16.27 -13.42
N GLN A 275 10.16 15.41 -12.72
CA GLN A 275 9.66 14.63 -11.61
C GLN A 275 10.78 14.41 -10.60
N LYS A 276 10.46 14.67 -9.34
CA LYS A 276 11.28 14.28 -8.19
C LYS A 276 10.74 12.98 -7.61
N SER A 277 11.62 12.05 -7.28
CA SER A 277 11.30 10.78 -6.65
C SER A 277 12.24 10.54 -5.48
N SER A 278 11.73 10.03 -4.38
CA SER A 278 12.47 9.94 -3.12
C SER A 278 13.25 8.64 -3.01
N TYR A 279 14.59 8.74 -2.93
CA TYR A 279 15.50 7.60 -2.86
C TYR A 279 16.32 7.64 -1.57
N HIS A 280 15.61 7.61 -0.44
CA HIS A 280 16.17 7.75 0.91
C HIS A 280 17.24 6.69 1.25
N LEU A 281 17.24 5.54 0.55
CA LEU A 281 18.20 4.46 0.78
C LEU A 281 19.34 4.42 -0.25
N TYR A 282 19.54 5.47 -1.05
CA TYR A 282 20.66 5.56 -1.98
C TYR A 282 21.84 6.32 -1.37
N SER A 283 23.05 5.76 -1.51
CA SER A 283 24.30 6.41 -1.14
C SER A 283 25.09 6.79 -2.41
N PRO A 284 25.14 8.08 -2.80
CA PRO A 284 25.86 8.51 -3.99
C PRO A 284 27.36 8.23 -3.94
N SER A 285 27.98 8.36 -2.75
CA SER A 285 29.42 8.14 -2.57
C SER A 285 29.84 6.68 -2.76
N LYS A 286 28.95 5.74 -2.41
CA LYS A 286 29.17 4.29 -2.60
C LYS A 286 28.48 3.75 -3.85
N ASN A 287 27.63 4.56 -4.47
CA ASN A 287 26.71 4.17 -5.53
C ASN A 287 25.95 2.86 -5.18
N GLN A 288 25.41 2.82 -3.96
CA GLN A 288 24.79 1.64 -3.37
C GLN A 288 23.38 1.96 -2.88
N TYR A 289 22.48 1.00 -3.05
CA TYR A 289 21.13 1.03 -2.49
C TYR A 289 21.07 0.16 -1.22
N TYR A 290 20.45 0.68 -0.17
CA TYR A 290 20.09 -0.03 1.06
C TYR A 290 18.64 -0.54 1.03
N GLY A 291 18.01 -0.51 -0.15
CA GLY A 291 16.66 -0.97 -0.44
C GLY A 291 16.48 -1.23 -1.94
N ASN A 292 15.26 -1.05 -2.45
CA ASN A 292 14.97 -1.19 -3.88
C ASN A 292 15.67 -0.10 -4.68
N LYS A 293 16.21 -0.44 -5.86
CA LYS A 293 16.87 0.57 -6.71
C LYS A 293 15.90 1.39 -7.54
N ILE A 294 14.65 0.96 -7.69
CA ILE A 294 13.61 1.69 -8.42
C ILE A 294 12.49 2.01 -7.44
N ASP A 295 12.16 3.29 -7.31
CA ASP A 295 10.93 3.73 -6.69
C ASP A 295 9.77 3.46 -7.65
N GLN A 296 9.07 2.36 -7.39
CA GLN A 296 8.01 1.84 -8.26
C GLN A 296 6.76 2.70 -8.25
N GLN A 297 6.56 3.51 -7.21
CA GLN A 297 5.38 4.35 -7.04
C GLN A 297 5.55 5.70 -7.76
N GLU A 298 6.76 6.25 -7.77
CA GLU A 298 6.99 7.62 -8.22
C GLU A 298 7.55 7.76 -9.63
N TYR A 299 8.43 6.86 -10.09
CA TYR A 299 9.21 7.15 -11.30
C TYR A 299 8.36 7.37 -12.56
N TYR A 300 7.20 6.70 -12.67
CA TYR A 300 6.33 6.82 -13.84
C TYR A 300 5.38 8.03 -13.77
N LYS A 301 5.31 8.74 -12.64
CA LYS A 301 4.38 9.87 -12.44
C LYS A 301 4.62 11.01 -13.43
N ILE A 302 5.85 11.17 -13.93
CA ILE A 302 6.16 12.10 -15.02
C ILE A 302 5.32 11.85 -16.28
N PHE A 303 5.00 10.59 -16.58
CA PHE A 303 4.14 10.23 -17.71
C PHE A 303 2.68 10.55 -17.42
N ASN A 304 2.21 10.43 -16.17
CA ASN A 304 0.86 10.86 -15.80
C ASN A 304 0.70 12.38 -15.90
N LYS A 305 1.76 13.17 -15.63
CA LYS A 305 1.78 14.62 -15.94
C LYS A 305 1.61 14.89 -17.44
N ILE A 306 2.33 14.15 -18.30
CA ILE A 306 2.19 14.24 -19.76
C ILE A 306 0.75 13.89 -20.20
N LEU A 307 0.20 12.79 -19.68
CA LEU A 307 -1.14 12.33 -20.03
C LEU A 307 -2.23 13.31 -19.58
N ALA A 308 -2.06 13.96 -18.43
CA ALA A 308 -2.96 15.01 -17.97
C ALA A 308 -2.93 16.23 -18.91
N ASP A 309 -1.74 16.69 -19.32
CA ASP A 309 -1.59 17.78 -20.28
C ASP A 309 -2.22 17.47 -21.64
N LEU A 310 -2.12 16.22 -22.08
CA LEU A 310 -2.74 15.73 -23.32
C LEU A 310 -4.24 15.45 -23.19
N GLN A 311 -4.82 15.64 -22.00
CA GLN A 311 -6.21 15.28 -21.69
C GLN A 311 -6.53 13.82 -22.05
N SER A 312 -5.54 12.94 -21.90
CA SER A 312 -5.70 11.51 -22.19
C SER A 312 -6.69 10.89 -21.21
N SER A 313 -7.49 9.94 -21.71
CA SER A 313 -8.36 9.09 -20.90
C SER A 313 -7.58 8.02 -20.12
N TYR A 314 -6.29 7.83 -20.42
CA TYR A 314 -5.44 6.85 -19.79
C TYR A 314 -4.64 7.42 -18.62
N ARG A 315 -4.35 6.57 -17.65
CA ARG A 315 -3.30 6.75 -16.64
C ARG A 315 -2.42 5.52 -16.59
N LEU A 316 -1.13 5.74 -16.34
CA LEU A 316 -0.21 4.66 -16.00
C LEU A 316 -0.40 4.30 -14.55
N HIS A 317 -0.42 3.00 -14.26
CA HIS A 317 -0.54 2.45 -12.93
C HIS A 317 0.58 1.45 -12.66
N GLU A 318 1.04 1.40 -11.42
CA GLU A 318 1.89 0.32 -10.92
C GLU A 318 1.06 -0.96 -10.73
N VAL A 319 1.62 -2.11 -11.07
CA VAL A 319 1.08 -3.44 -10.73
C VAL A 319 2.16 -4.23 -10.01
N LYS A 320 1.94 -4.52 -8.73
CA LYS A 320 2.89 -5.27 -7.90
C LYS A 320 2.95 -6.74 -8.30
N ALA A 321 4.16 -7.31 -8.31
CA ALA A 321 4.32 -8.76 -8.33
C ALA A 321 4.19 -9.32 -6.92
N TYR A 322 3.56 -10.48 -6.81
CA TYR A 322 3.45 -11.22 -5.56
C TYR A 322 4.06 -12.61 -5.71
N GLN A 323 4.75 -13.05 -4.67
CA GLN A 323 5.18 -14.42 -4.46
C GLN A 323 4.51 -14.93 -3.18
N GLY A 324 3.41 -15.68 -3.34
CA GLY A 324 2.52 -15.97 -2.22
C GLY A 324 1.89 -14.68 -1.69
N ASN A 325 1.99 -14.44 -0.38
CA ASN A 325 1.47 -13.23 0.26
C ASN A 325 2.51 -12.09 0.31
N ALA A 326 3.76 -12.33 -0.10
CA ALA A 326 4.82 -11.34 -0.08
C ALA A 326 4.93 -10.60 -1.42
N VAL A 327 5.17 -9.29 -1.38
CA VAL A 327 5.48 -8.48 -2.56
C VAL A 327 6.89 -8.82 -3.04
N GLU A 328 7.02 -9.13 -4.34
CA GLU A 328 8.31 -9.33 -4.99
C GLU A 328 8.82 -8.00 -5.54
N TRP A 329 9.48 -7.21 -4.70
CA TRP A 329 9.92 -5.85 -5.04
C TRP A 329 10.90 -5.74 -6.21
N LYS A 330 11.46 -6.84 -6.73
CA LYS A 330 12.36 -6.78 -7.90
C LYS A 330 11.62 -6.82 -9.22
N VAL A 331 10.34 -7.18 -9.22
CA VAL A 331 9.55 -7.33 -10.44
C VAL A 331 8.23 -6.58 -10.25
N PHE A 332 7.90 -5.71 -11.19
CA PHE A 332 6.64 -4.97 -11.17
C PHE A 332 6.20 -4.66 -12.60
N GLY A 333 4.94 -4.30 -12.75
CA GLY A 333 4.35 -3.93 -14.04
C GLY A 333 3.97 -2.48 -14.06
N ILE A 334 4.01 -1.87 -15.25
CA ILE A 334 3.28 -0.63 -15.53
C ILE A 334 2.23 -0.93 -16.58
N ILE A 335 1.01 -0.44 -16.38
CA ILE A 335 -0.11 -0.59 -17.30
C ILE A 335 -0.83 0.74 -17.50
N ALA A 336 -1.18 1.07 -18.74
CA ALA A 336 -2.07 2.19 -19.04
C ALA A 336 -3.53 1.74 -19.02
N LEU A 337 -4.35 2.35 -18.17
CA LEU A 337 -5.77 2.03 -18.00
C LEU A 337 -6.63 3.28 -18.13
N THR A 338 -7.84 3.13 -18.66
CA THR A 338 -8.91 4.12 -18.47
C THR A 338 -9.51 3.99 -17.07
N LYS A 339 -10.29 4.98 -16.62
CA LYS A 339 -10.98 4.91 -15.32
C LYS A 339 -11.81 3.64 -15.19
N GLU A 340 -12.61 3.32 -16.21
CA GLU A 340 -13.46 2.13 -16.22
C GLU A 340 -12.65 0.82 -16.14
N GLN A 341 -11.49 0.77 -16.81
CA GLN A 341 -10.59 -0.38 -16.74
C GLN A 341 -9.91 -0.51 -15.37
N ALA A 342 -9.53 0.61 -14.74
CA ALA A 342 -8.99 0.62 -13.39
C ALA A 342 -10.03 0.18 -12.36
N ASP A 343 -11.24 0.76 -12.39
CA ASP A 343 -12.36 0.40 -11.51
C ASP A 343 -12.68 -1.11 -11.59
N LEU A 344 -12.64 -1.69 -12.81
CA LEU A 344 -12.83 -3.13 -13.03
C LEU A 344 -11.79 -3.98 -12.25
N LEU A 345 -10.55 -3.51 -12.23
CA LEU A 345 -9.40 -4.18 -11.62
C LEU A 345 -9.25 -3.89 -10.12
N HIS A 346 -9.94 -2.88 -9.59
CA HIS A 346 -10.11 -2.66 -8.14
C HIS A 346 -11.26 -3.49 -7.54
N GLY A 347 -12.09 -4.12 -8.39
CA GLY A 347 -13.16 -5.01 -7.94
C GLY A 347 -12.70 -6.41 -7.50
N GLY A 348 -13.63 -7.20 -6.96
CA GLY A 348 -13.36 -8.59 -6.55
C GLY A 348 -13.00 -9.53 -7.71
N GLY A 349 -12.34 -10.64 -7.37
CA GLY A 349 -12.01 -11.72 -8.32
C GLY A 349 -10.94 -11.35 -9.34
N VAL A 350 -10.00 -10.48 -8.97
CA VAL A 350 -8.88 -10.03 -9.80
C VAL A 350 -7.60 -10.75 -9.41
N TYR A 351 -6.69 -10.90 -10.36
CA TYR A 351 -5.37 -11.51 -10.14
C TYR A 351 -4.31 -10.45 -9.79
N PHE A 352 -4.53 -9.21 -10.17
CA PHE A 352 -3.66 -8.10 -9.80
C PHE A 352 -4.49 -6.83 -9.63
N THR A 353 -4.02 -5.95 -8.77
CA THR A 353 -4.66 -4.69 -8.43
C THR A 353 -3.70 -3.55 -8.79
N PRO A 354 -4.06 -2.66 -9.74
CA PRO A 354 -3.24 -1.51 -10.08
C PRO A 354 -3.22 -0.47 -8.94
N SER A 355 -2.20 0.39 -8.91
CA SER A 355 -2.19 1.59 -8.05
C SER A 355 -3.42 2.47 -8.31
N TYR A 356 -3.79 3.32 -7.35
CA TYR A 356 -4.81 4.34 -7.54
C TYR A 356 -4.20 5.57 -8.21
N GLU A 357 -4.84 6.07 -9.26
CA GLU A 357 -4.40 7.26 -9.99
C GLU A 357 -5.56 8.20 -10.26
N SER A 358 -5.28 9.50 -10.29
CA SER A 358 -6.30 10.51 -10.55
C SER A 358 -6.57 10.65 -12.06
N PHE A 359 -7.82 10.46 -12.43
CA PHE A 359 -8.35 10.73 -13.77
C PHE A 359 -8.91 12.14 -13.93
N LYS A 360 -8.89 12.97 -12.87
CA LYS A 360 -9.62 14.24 -12.85
C LYS A 360 -9.11 15.26 -13.89
N ASN A 361 -7.94 15.09 -14.52
CA ASN A 361 -7.39 15.98 -15.59
C ASN A 361 -7.38 17.49 -15.26
N LYS A 362 -7.68 17.88 -14.00
CA LYS A 362 -7.91 19.27 -13.59
C LYS A 362 -6.61 20.09 -13.54
N LEU A 363 -5.49 19.45 -13.24
CA LEU A 363 -4.19 20.09 -13.06
C LEU A 363 -3.24 19.81 -14.22
N THR A 364 -3.53 20.43 -15.36
CA THR A 364 -2.54 20.53 -16.44
C THR A 364 -1.50 21.58 -16.07
N SER A 365 -0.28 21.48 -16.60
CA SER A 365 0.71 22.53 -16.32
C SER A 365 0.35 23.87 -16.95
N LYS A 366 -0.50 23.90 -18.00
CA LYS A 366 -1.12 25.16 -18.47
C LYS A 366 -2.01 25.78 -17.39
N LYS A 367 -2.86 24.98 -16.74
CA LYS A 367 -3.72 25.48 -15.66
C LYS A 367 -2.88 25.94 -14.46
N ILE A 368 -1.83 25.20 -14.11
CA ILE A 368 -0.89 25.58 -13.05
C ILE A 368 -0.24 26.94 -13.37
N GLU A 369 0.32 27.11 -14.56
CA GLU A 369 0.94 28.37 -15.00
C GLU A 369 -0.06 29.54 -14.95
N GLN A 370 -1.27 29.33 -15.45
CA GLN A 370 -2.34 30.34 -15.38
C GLN A 370 -2.69 30.70 -13.95
N THR A 371 -2.87 29.70 -13.08
CA THR A 371 -3.19 29.94 -11.66
C THR A 371 -2.06 30.68 -10.94
N ILE A 372 -0.80 30.39 -11.23
CA ILE A 372 0.33 31.13 -10.65
C ILE A 372 0.29 32.60 -11.05
N GLU A 373 -0.07 32.91 -12.30
CA GLU A 373 -0.26 34.30 -12.72
C GLU A 373 -1.48 34.95 -12.05
N GLU A 374 -2.57 34.22 -11.81
CA GLU A 374 -3.70 34.70 -11.00
C GLU A 374 -3.26 35.04 -9.56
N TYR A 375 -2.46 34.18 -8.92
CA TYR A 375 -1.91 34.44 -7.58
C TYR A 375 -1.06 35.72 -7.55
N LYS A 376 -0.29 36.00 -8.60
CA LYS A 376 0.45 37.26 -8.72
C LYS A 376 -0.48 38.45 -8.88
N ASN A 377 -1.51 38.34 -9.72
CA ASN A 377 -2.43 39.43 -10.01
C ASN A 377 -3.23 39.87 -8.78
N ILE A 378 -3.61 38.95 -7.90
CA ILE A 378 -4.30 39.27 -6.63
C ILE A 378 -3.35 39.64 -5.48
N GLY A 379 -2.04 39.78 -5.76
CA GLY A 379 -1.05 40.21 -4.79
C GLY A 379 -0.60 39.14 -3.79
N LEU A 380 -1.02 37.87 -3.94
CA LEU A 380 -0.67 36.78 -3.01
C LEU A 380 0.82 36.46 -2.98
N LEU A 381 1.53 36.75 -4.08
CA LEU A 381 2.97 36.54 -4.23
C LEU A 381 3.76 37.86 -4.23
N SER A 382 3.16 38.96 -3.79
CA SER A 382 3.74 40.31 -3.91
C SER A 382 4.98 40.54 -3.02
N HIS A 383 5.11 39.78 -1.92
CA HIS A 383 6.30 39.79 -1.05
C HIS A 383 7.48 39.03 -1.64
N LEU A 384 7.27 38.23 -2.69
CA LEU A 384 8.30 37.38 -3.27
C LEU A 384 9.08 38.11 -4.35
N THR A 385 10.39 37.89 -4.34
CA THR A 385 11.26 38.25 -5.45
C THR A 385 10.99 37.38 -6.67
N SER A 386 11.35 37.87 -7.86
CA SER A 386 11.26 37.06 -9.09
C SER A 386 12.07 35.76 -9.00
N GLU A 387 13.22 35.77 -8.31
CA GLU A 387 14.03 34.57 -8.11
C GLU A 387 13.30 33.53 -7.23
N GLN A 388 12.62 33.95 -6.16
CA GLN A 388 11.82 33.05 -5.32
C GLN A 388 10.64 32.46 -6.10
N ILE A 389 9.97 33.27 -6.94
CA ILE A 389 8.86 32.81 -7.79
C ILE A 389 9.35 31.76 -8.79
N GLU A 390 10.50 31.97 -9.44
CA GLU A 390 11.04 30.99 -10.39
C GLU A 390 11.53 29.71 -9.70
N LYS A 391 12.14 29.80 -8.51
CA LYS A 391 12.46 28.61 -7.70
C LYS A 391 11.21 27.83 -7.28
N ALA A 392 10.14 28.53 -6.90
CA ALA A 392 8.87 27.89 -6.56
C ALA A 392 8.25 27.20 -7.78
N LYS A 393 8.24 27.84 -8.95
CA LYS A 393 7.79 27.23 -10.22
C LYS A 393 8.57 25.97 -10.57
N GLU A 394 9.89 25.99 -10.38
CA GLU A 394 10.74 24.82 -10.56
C GLU A 394 10.30 23.68 -9.63
N LYS A 395 10.12 23.97 -8.33
CA LYS A 395 9.62 23.00 -7.33
C LYS A 395 8.24 22.45 -7.71
N VAL A 396 7.31 23.29 -8.13
CA VAL A 396 5.98 22.88 -8.63
C VAL A 396 6.09 21.92 -9.80
N SER A 397 7.04 22.16 -10.71
CA SER A 397 7.24 21.29 -11.88
C SER A 397 7.78 19.91 -11.49
N GLU A 398 8.56 19.83 -10.43
CA GLU A 398 9.21 18.62 -9.93
C GLU A 398 8.28 17.75 -9.07
N GLN A 399 7.46 18.35 -8.21
CA GLN A 399 6.58 17.62 -7.28
C GLN A 399 5.31 17.05 -7.94
N GLU A 400 4.64 16.11 -7.27
CA GLU A 400 3.25 15.75 -7.59
C GLU A 400 2.33 16.86 -7.07
N ASN A 401 1.33 17.24 -7.86
CA ASN A 401 0.33 18.23 -7.45
C ASN A 401 -1.04 17.59 -7.58
N SER A 402 -1.67 17.32 -6.45
CA SER A 402 -3.01 16.73 -6.34
C SER A 402 -4.09 17.80 -6.41
N ASN A 403 -3.82 18.99 -5.88
CA ASN A 403 -4.70 20.16 -5.90
C ASN A 403 -3.88 21.47 -6.13
N LEU A 404 -4.56 22.62 -6.12
CA LEU A 404 -3.90 23.94 -6.26
C LEU A 404 -3.29 24.48 -4.95
N ASN A 405 -3.62 23.89 -3.79
CA ASN A 405 -2.94 24.17 -2.53
C ASN A 405 -1.49 23.68 -2.61
N ASP A 406 -1.25 22.49 -3.15
CA ASP A 406 0.10 21.92 -3.34
C ASP A 406 0.99 22.84 -4.18
N VAL A 407 0.41 23.44 -5.23
CA VAL A 407 1.09 24.41 -6.09
C VAL A 407 1.51 25.64 -5.28
N LEU A 408 0.61 26.16 -4.44
CA LEU A 408 0.86 27.36 -3.66
C LEU A 408 1.83 27.10 -2.49
N MET A 409 1.85 25.89 -1.92
CA MET A 409 2.79 25.45 -0.89
C MET A 409 4.25 25.45 -1.35
N ALA A 410 4.51 25.46 -2.66
CA ALA A 410 5.87 25.59 -3.18
C ALA A 410 6.44 27.01 -3.01
N PHE A 411 5.59 28.01 -2.78
CA PHE A 411 5.97 29.41 -2.61
C PHE A 411 6.26 29.71 -1.13
N PRO A 412 7.42 30.29 -0.80
CA PRO A 412 7.80 30.51 0.59
C PRO A 412 6.91 31.57 1.26
N ASP A 413 6.64 31.37 2.55
CA ASP A 413 5.88 32.29 3.40
C ASP A 413 4.49 32.65 2.82
N VAL A 414 3.81 31.69 2.19
CA VAL A 414 2.42 31.83 1.72
C VAL A 414 1.48 30.92 2.51
N ILE A 415 1.76 29.63 2.51
CA ILE A 415 1.04 28.62 3.30
C ILE A 415 2.00 28.11 4.37
N TYR A 416 1.51 28.05 5.60
CA TYR A 416 2.19 27.34 6.68
C TYR A 416 1.48 26.00 6.92
N MET A 417 2.19 24.91 6.68
CA MET A 417 1.72 23.55 6.90
C MET A 417 2.49 22.93 8.07
N PHE A 418 1.77 22.32 9.00
CA PHE A 418 2.36 21.72 10.19
C PHE A 418 1.58 20.49 10.65
N ASP A 419 2.30 19.58 11.29
CA ASP A 419 1.69 18.48 12.04
C ASP A 419 0.96 19.05 13.25
N THR A 420 -0.26 18.56 13.51
CA THR A 420 -1.06 19.02 14.65
C THR A 420 -0.69 18.32 15.95
N GLU A 421 0.22 17.35 15.90
CA GLU A 421 0.86 16.74 17.06
C GLU A 421 1.94 17.66 17.70
N LEU A 422 1.93 17.81 19.03
CA LEU A 422 2.78 18.73 19.80
C LEU A 422 4.13 18.11 20.20
N GLY A 423 4.29 16.79 20.09
CA GLY A 423 5.36 16.02 20.75
C GLY A 423 6.74 16.26 20.16
N ASN A 424 6.79 16.91 19.00
CA ASN A 424 8.02 17.23 18.28
C ASN A 424 8.51 18.67 18.53
N LEU A 425 7.76 19.50 19.27
CA LEU A 425 8.03 20.94 19.40
C LEU A 425 8.36 21.35 20.84
N GLU A 426 9.34 22.26 20.99
CA GLU A 426 9.75 22.79 22.30
C GLU A 426 8.71 23.79 22.84
N ASP A 427 8.24 24.72 21.98
CA ASP A 427 7.23 25.73 22.29
C ASP A 427 6.18 25.80 21.15
N PRO A 428 5.29 24.79 21.02
CA PRO A 428 4.45 24.60 19.84
C PRO A 428 3.61 25.82 19.48
N TYR A 429 2.90 26.42 20.44
CA TYR A 429 2.02 27.55 20.15
C TYR A 429 2.82 28.84 19.90
N ALA A 430 3.97 29.01 20.55
CA ALA A 430 4.84 30.15 20.27
C ALA A 430 5.40 30.07 18.84
N GLU A 431 5.78 28.87 18.39
CA GLU A 431 6.20 28.62 17.01
C GLU A 431 5.08 28.92 16.02
N LEU A 432 3.85 28.44 16.25
CA LEU A 432 2.70 28.77 15.40
C LEU A 432 2.51 30.30 15.25
N ILE A 433 2.61 31.06 16.34
CA ILE A 433 2.50 32.53 16.29
C ILE A 433 3.65 33.17 15.49
N ARG A 434 4.87 32.62 15.58
CA ARG A 434 6.01 33.10 14.77
C ARG A 434 5.79 32.82 13.29
N GLU A 435 5.24 31.67 12.93
CA GLU A 435 4.93 31.31 11.55
C GLU A 435 3.75 32.11 11.00
N TYR A 436 2.70 32.35 11.81
CA TYR A 436 1.57 33.22 11.46
C TYR A 436 2.02 34.65 11.16
N LYS A 437 3.00 35.15 11.89
CA LYS A 437 3.64 36.44 11.57
C LYS A 437 4.34 36.43 10.20
N LYS A 438 5.02 35.34 9.83
CA LYS A 438 5.70 35.25 8.52
C LYS A 438 4.70 35.22 7.37
N ILE A 439 3.71 34.33 7.43
CA ILE A 439 2.73 34.17 6.35
C ILE A 439 1.72 35.31 6.23
N SER A 440 1.66 36.21 7.21
CA SER A 440 0.85 37.45 7.15
C SER A 440 1.65 38.66 6.70
N HIS A 441 2.91 38.49 6.31
CA HIS A 441 3.75 39.54 5.72
C HIS A 441 3.84 40.79 6.60
N ASP A 442 4.03 40.56 7.91
CA ASP A 442 4.07 41.58 8.98
C ASP A 442 2.74 42.29 9.32
N ASP A 443 1.59 41.91 8.75
CA ASP A 443 0.28 42.41 9.20
C ASP A 443 -0.04 41.89 10.62
N PHE A 444 0.13 40.58 10.86
CA PHE A 444 0.09 40.00 12.22
C PHE A 444 1.43 40.13 12.94
N LYS A 445 1.81 41.38 13.28
CA LYS A 445 3.13 41.71 13.84
C LYS A 445 3.32 41.34 15.32
N ALA A 446 3.25 40.04 15.62
CA ALA A 446 3.43 39.52 16.96
C ALA A 446 4.88 39.74 17.48
N THR A 447 4.99 40.14 18.75
CA THR A 447 6.26 40.28 19.51
C THR A 447 6.11 39.69 20.91
N GLU A 448 7.23 39.53 21.64
CA GLU A 448 7.23 38.98 23.01
C GLU A 448 6.47 37.65 23.13
N ILE A 449 6.73 36.72 22.19
CA ILE A 449 5.99 35.46 22.03
C ILE A 449 6.57 34.39 22.96
N SER A 450 5.74 33.76 23.80
CA SER A 450 6.10 32.63 24.67
C SER A 450 4.88 31.78 25.02
N ASP A 451 5.03 30.48 25.21
CA ASP A 451 3.96 29.61 25.73
C ASP A 451 4.38 28.79 26.98
N ASN A 452 5.69 28.64 27.25
CA ASN A 452 6.24 27.90 28.39
C ASN A 452 5.71 26.46 28.44
N PHE A 453 5.74 25.80 27.28
CA PHE A 453 5.20 24.46 27.10
C PHE A 453 5.98 23.41 27.92
N ASP A 454 5.26 22.43 28.48
CA ASP A 454 5.83 21.30 29.22
C ASP A 454 4.79 20.16 29.21
N ILE A 455 4.91 19.27 28.22
CA ILE A 455 3.96 18.17 27.97
C ILE A 455 3.89 17.16 29.13
N GLU A 456 5.00 16.97 29.85
CA GLU A 456 5.08 15.99 30.94
C GLU A 456 4.44 16.52 32.23
N LYS A 457 4.54 17.84 32.48
CA LYS A 457 4.14 18.42 33.76
C LYS A 457 2.82 19.19 33.73
N LYS A 458 2.31 19.57 32.54
CA LYS A 458 1.16 20.46 32.45
C LYS A 458 0.05 19.90 31.55
N LYS A 459 -1.19 20.02 32.02
CA LYS A 459 -2.41 19.77 31.21
C LYS A 459 -2.87 20.99 30.41
N LYS A 460 -2.20 22.13 30.61
CA LYS A 460 -2.53 23.42 30.00
C LYS A 460 -1.26 24.24 29.80
N VAL A 461 -1.26 25.06 28.77
CA VAL A 461 -0.16 25.97 28.42
C VAL A 461 -0.71 27.39 28.29
N GLU A 462 0.09 28.40 28.66
CA GLU A 462 -0.32 29.80 28.59
C GLU A 462 0.41 30.50 27.45
N LEU A 463 -0.24 30.65 26.30
CA LEU A 463 0.30 31.39 25.17
C LEU A 463 0.21 32.90 25.44
N LYS A 464 1.33 33.61 25.29
CA LYS A 464 1.44 35.08 25.39
C LYS A 464 2.13 35.67 24.19
N PHE A 465 1.66 36.82 23.74
CA PHE A 465 2.34 37.67 22.75
C PHE A 465 1.76 39.09 22.80
N LYS A 466 2.39 40.01 22.06
CA LYS A 466 1.92 41.39 21.86
C LYS A 466 1.71 41.70 20.39
N ILE A 467 0.72 42.54 20.11
CA ILE A 467 0.57 43.22 18.82
C ILE A 467 0.46 44.72 19.11
N GLY A 468 1.39 45.49 18.55
CA GLY A 468 1.57 46.90 18.94
C GLY A 468 1.81 47.04 20.45
N ASN A 469 0.95 47.81 21.13
CA ASN A 469 1.01 48.02 22.58
C ASN A 469 0.09 47.10 23.39
N LYS A 470 -0.63 46.19 22.74
CA LYS A 470 -1.62 45.34 23.40
C LYS A 470 -1.07 43.94 23.64
N SER A 471 -1.24 43.46 24.88
CA SER A 471 -0.85 42.12 25.29
C SER A 471 -2.03 41.16 25.16
N TYR A 472 -1.72 39.96 24.67
CA TYR A 472 -2.64 38.85 24.48
C TYR A 472 -2.17 37.67 25.33
N SER A 473 -3.11 37.00 26.02
CA SER A 473 -2.85 35.76 26.75
C SER A 473 -4.05 34.80 26.63
N LYS A 474 -3.78 33.52 26.41
CA LYS A 474 -4.80 32.45 26.39
C LYS A 474 -4.25 31.18 27.03
N MET A 475 -5.06 30.62 27.94
CA MET A 475 -4.84 29.27 28.45
C MET A 475 -5.38 28.25 27.45
N LEU A 476 -4.51 27.43 26.88
CA LEU A 476 -4.83 26.35 25.95
C LEU A 476 -4.65 25.01 26.66
N LYS A 477 -5.43 24.00 26.27
CA LYS A 477 -5.35 22.65 26.82
C LYS A 477 -4.28 21.83 26.09
N ILE A 478 -3.80 20.80 26.76
CA ILE A 478 -2.98 19.75 26.17
C ILE A 478 -3.78 18.47 26.33
N GLU A 479 -4.36 17.98 25.22
CA GLU A 479 -5.13 16.73 25.19
C GLU A 479 -4.33 15.68 24.42
N ASN A 480 -3.66 14.81 25.18
CA ASN A 480 -2.59 13.93 24.70
C ASN A 480 -1.44 14.75 24.12
N ASP A 481 -1.41 14.82 22.79
CA ASP A 481 -0.38 15.47 22.01
C ASP A 481 -0.98 16.36 20.92
N TRP A 482 -2.25 16.77 21.00
CA TRP A 482 -2.89 17.54 19.93
C TRP A 482 -3.01 19.03 20.27
N ILE A 483 -2.87 19.88 19.25
CA ILE A 483 -3.18 21.32 19.35
C ILE A 483 -4.62 21.54 19.81
N ASP A 484 -4.81 22.45 20.76
CA ASP A 484 -6.14 22.90 21.19
C ASP A 484 -6.78 23.76 20.09
N THR A 485 -7.90 23.29 19.56
CA THR A 485 -8.69 24.02 18.54
C THR A 485 -9.07 25.45 18.94
N GLU A 486 -9.12 25.76 20.24
CA GLU A 486 -9.33 27.13 20.74
C GLU A 486 -8.23 28.11 20.32
N PHE A 487 -7.05 27.62 19.93
CA PHE A 487 -5.97 28.43 19.37
C PHE A 487 -6.41 29.18 18.11
N PHE A 488 -7.11 28.50 17.19
CA PHE A 488 -7.57 29.10 15.94
C PHE A 488 -8.64 30.16 16.18
N ASN A 489 -9.58 29.88 17.10
CA ASN A 489 -10.60 30.85 17.50
C ASN A 489 -9.97 32.08 18.17
N PHE A 490 -8.98 31.85 19.02
CA PHE A 490 -8.27 32.92 19.71
C PHE A 490 -7.53 33.84 18.74
N THR A 491 -6.71 33.27 17.85
CA THR A 491 -5.97 34.06 16.84
C THR A 491 -6.91 34.87 15.95
N LYS A 492 -8.00 34.26 15.47
CA LYS A 492 -9.05 34.97 14.69
C LYS A 492 -9.66 36.15 15.46
N SER A 493 -9.89 35.99 16.77
CA SER A 493 -10.41 37.07 17.62
C SER A 493 -9.40 38.22 17.76
N VAL A 494 -8.10 37.91 17.84
CA VAL A 494 -7.04 38.92 17.90
C VAL A 494 -6.96 39.72 16.61
N VAL A 495 -6.98 39.04 15.45
CA VAL A 495 -6.96 39.68 14.13
C VAL A 495 -8.16 40.64 13.98
N SER A 496 -9.36 40.17 14.35
CA SER A 496 -10.58 40.98 14.30
C SER A 496 -10.51 42.20 15.23
N GLU A 497 -9.97 42.04 16.44
CA GLU A 497 -9.86 43.12 17.43
C GLU A 497 -8.82 44.19 17.03
N GLN A 498 -7.73 43.78 16.39
CA GLN A 498 -6.71 44.70 15.88
C GLN A 498 -7.11 45.37 14.56
N ASN A 499 -8.24 44.96 13.94
CA ASN A 499 -8.67 45.39 12.61
C ASN A 499 -7.55 45.23 11.56
N LEU A 500 -6.89 44.06 11.59
CA LEU A 500 -5.89 43.75 10.57
C LEU A 500 -6.54 43.58 9.20
N GLU A 501 -5.76 43.73 8.14
CA GLU A 501 -6.25 43.73 6.76
C GLU A 501 -6.75 42.34 6.32
N GLY A 502 -6.07 41.30 6.78
CA GLY A 502 -6.38 39.91 6.46
C GLY A 502 -6.96 39.08 7.60
N GLN A 503 -7.15 37.80 7.32
CA GLN A 503 -7.59 36.75 8.24
C GLN A 503 -6.84 35.45 7.94
N PHE A 504 -6.69 34.61 8.97
CA PHE A 504 -6.17 33.26 8.80
C PHE A 504 -7.31 32.32 8.40
N TYR A 505 -7.06 31.53 7.35
CA TYR A 505 -7.97 30.53 6.83
C TYR A 505 -7.28 29.16 6.78
N GLU A 506 -8.05 28.12 7.03
CA GLU A 506 -7.62 26.74 6.92
C GLU A 506 -7.84 26.23 5.48
N LEU A 507 -6.82 25.58 4.94
CA LEU A 507 -6.84 24.89 3.67
C LEU A 507 -6.94 23.38 3.89
N TYR A 508 -7.55 22.68 2.95
CA TYR A 508 -7.58 21.22 2.97
C TYR A 508 -6.16 20.65 2.78
N SER A 509 -5.73 19.82 3.73
CA SER A 509 -4.42 19.15 3.77
C SER A 509 -4.49 17.65 3.42
N GLY A 510 -5.67 17.06 3.37
CA GLY A 510 -5.85 15.63 3.08
C GLY A 510 -5.47 14.66 4.21
N GLY A 511 -5.14 15.15 5.41
CA GLY A 511 -4.66 14.32 6.50
C GLY A 511 -4.85 14.93 7.89
N GLN A 512 -3.94 14.58 8.80
CA GLN A 512 -3.90 15.07 10.19
C GLN A 512 -3.14 16.40 10.33
N GLU A 513 -2.51 16.86 9.25
CA GLU A 513 -1.80 18.13 9.18
C GLU A 513 -2.78 19.30 9.06
N ALA A 514 -2.38 20.48 9.52
CA ALA A 514 -3.08 21.73 9.27
C ALA A 514 -2.32 22.57 8.24
N SER A 515 -3.04 23.15 7.28
CA SER A 515 -2.49 24.10 6.31
C SER A 515 -3.19 25.45 6.48
N ILE A 516 -2.42 26.50 6.78
CA ILE A 516 -2.95 27.83 7.10
C ILE A 516 -2.43 28.86 6.10
N ILE A 517 -3.32 29.75 5.66
CA ILE A 517 -3.02 30.87 4.77
C ILE A 517 -3.58 32.17 5.37
N TYR A 518 -2.88 33.28 5.17
CA TYR A 518 -3.38 34.62 5.52
C TYR A 518 -3.86 35.34 4.26
N LEU A 519 -5.11 35.82 4.26
CA LEU A 519 -5.73 36.44 3.08
C LEU A 519 -6.52 37.68 3.48
N THR A 520 -6.49 38.70 2.63
CA THR A 520 -7.48 39.79 2.68
C THR A 520 -8.86 39.25 2.26
N GLN A 521 -9.93 39.97 2.63
CA GLN A 521 -11.28 39.57 2.23
C GLN A 521 -11.43 39.48 0.70
N GLU A 522 -10.83 40.42 -0.05
CA GLU A 522 -10.86 40.40 -1.52
C GLU A 522 -10.14 39.18 -2.10
N GLN A 523 -8.96 38.84 -1.57
CA GLN A 523 -8.22 37.64 -1.99
C GLN A 523 -9.01 36.37 -1.68
N TYR A 524 -9.56 36.25 -0.47
CA TYR A 524 -10.38 35.11 -0.07
C TYR A 524 -11.58 34.91 -0.99
N ASP A 525 -12.35 35.98 -1.25
CA ASP A 525 -13.54 35.93 -2.10
C ASP A 525 -13.18 35.56 -3.54
N TYR A 526 -12.07 36.10 -4.06
CA TYR A 526 -11.58 35.77 -5.41
C TYR A 526 -11.16 34.30 -5.52
N LEU A 527 -10.36 33.81 -4.57
CA LEU A 527 -9.86 32.44 -4.56
C LEU A 527 -11.00 31.42 -4.47
N ARG A 528 -12.00 31.66 -3.63
CA ARG A 528 -13.20 30.81 -3.54
C ARG A 528 -14.06 30.85 -4.80
N THR A 529 -14.39 32.05 -5.27
CA THR A 529 -15.26 32.22 -6.45
C THR A 529 -14.67 31.52 -7.67
N ASN A 530 -13.34 31.57 -7.83
CA ASN A 530 -12.64 30.98 -8.97
C ASN A 530 -12.12 29.55 -8.70
N LYS A 531 -12.40 28.98 -7.52
CA LYS A 531 -11.94 27.64 -7.09
C LYS A 531 -10.43 27.45 -7.30
N LEU A 532 -9.66 28.44 -6.87
CA LEU A 532 -8.20 28.43 -7.00
C LEU A 532 -7.51 27.79 -5.81
N LEU A 533 -8.21 27.56 -4.70
CA LEU A 533 -7.76 26.78 -3.54
C LEU A 533 -8.92 25.93 -3.03
N VAL A 534 -8.60 24.89 -2.25
CA VAL A 534 -9.57 24.06 -1.54
C VAL A 534 -9.52 24.41 -0.07
N PHE A 535 -10.57 25.04 0.45
CA PHE A 535 -10.63 25.43 1.87
C PHE A 535 -11.05 24.26 2.77
N GLY A 536 -10.65 24.30 4.04
CA GLY A 536 -10.88 23.23 5.01
C GLY A 536 -12.36 22.94 5.32
N ASP A 537 -13.27 23.84 4.98
CA ASP A 537 -14.73 23.65 5.08
C ASP A 537 -15.38 23.09 3.80
N GLU A 538 -14.65 23.00 2.69
CA GLU A 538 -15.18 22.61 1.36
C GLU A 538 -14.91 21.14 1.00
N TRP A 539 -14.06 20.42 1.75
CA TRP A 539 -13.52 19.11 1.35
C TRP A 539 -14.59 18.05 1.02
N ARG A 540 -15.77 18.12 1.65
CA ARG A 540 -16.87 17.17 1.39
C ARG A 540 -17.53 17.34 0.03
N THR A 541 -17.25 18.42 -0.69
CA THR A 541 -17.93 18.76 -1.95
C THR A 541 -17.10 18.48 -3.21
N GLU A 542 -15.82 18.10 -3.08
CA GLU A 542 -14.93 17.84 -4.22
C GLU A 542 -14.72 16.35 -4.57
N GLU A 543 -15.17 15.43 -3.71
CA GLU A 543 -15.16 13.99 -4.00
C GLU A 543 -16.24 13.58 -5.01
N GLU A 544 -17.24 14.44 -5.26
CA GLU A 544 -18.19 14.37 -6.39
C GLU A 544 -17.65 15.07 -7.65
#